data_AF-A0A1S8D0Z1-F1
#
_entry.id   AF-A0A1S8D0Z1-F1
#
_cell.length_a   1.000
_cell.length_b   1.000
_cell.length_c   1.000
_cell.angle_alpha   90.00
_cell.angle_beta   90.00
_cell.angle_gamma   90.00
#
_symmetry.space_group_name_H-M   'P 1'
#
loop_
_entity.id
_entity.type
_entity.pdbx_description
1 polymer ?
#
loop_
_entity_poly.entity_id
_entity_poly.type
_entity_poly.pdbx_seq_one_letter_code
_entity_poly.pdbx_strand_id
1 'polypeptide(L)'
;MVDHARLPASSGKTTRHRLNRGGNRRANAALHRVAVVRMRSYPETKAYVHRRTAEGKSLREIRRCLKRYIAQEIFNSLCRPTAQSAVSNGP
;
A
#
# COMPACT_ATOMS: atom_id res chain seq x y z
N MET A 1 -15.44 0.48 6.78
CA MET A 1 -14.01 0.64 7.07
C MET A 1 -13.42 -0.75 7.20
N VAL A 2 -12.90 -1.32 6.11
CA VAL A 2 -12.52 -2.74 6.09
C VAL A 2 -11.18 -2.90 6.79
N ASP A 3 -11.17 -3.62 7.92
CA ASP A 3 -9.97 -3.99 8.66
C ASP A 3 -9.05 -4.83 7.76
N HIS A 4 -8.04 -4.18 7.19
CA HIS A 4 -6.92 -4.84 6.51
C HIS A 4 -5.71 -4.83 7.43
N ALA A 5 -5.89 -5.43 8.62
CA ALA A 5 -4.79 -5.77 9.52
C ALA A 5 -3.91 -6.84 8.86
N ARG A 6 -2.96 -6.43 8.02
CA ARG A 6 -1.94 -7.35 7.49
C ARG A 6 -0.76 -7.43 8.43
N LEU A 7 -0.91 -8.37 9.35
CA LEU A 7 0.05 -9.18 10.10
C LEU A 7 1.13 -8.45 10.93
N PRO A 8 1.32 -8.82 12.21
CA PRO A 8 2.58 -8.56 12.90
C PRO A 8 3.68 -9.39 12.23
N ALA A 9 4.80 -8.77 11.88
CA ALA A 9 5.97 -9.45 11.34
C ALA A 9 7.19 -9.18 12.22
N SER A 10 7.17 -9.73 13.43
CA SER A 10 8.39 -10.16 14.11
C SER A 10 8.25 -11.66 14.33
N SER A 11 8.97 -12.44 13.53
CA SER A 11 9.35 -13.80 13.88
C SER A 11 10.82 -13.92 13.54
N GLY A 12 11.63 -14.12 14.58
CA GLY A 12 13.07 -14.00 14.55
C GLY A 12 13.76 -15.01 13.63
N LYS A 13 14.31 -14.50 12.53
CA LYS A 13 15.61 -14.88 11.95
C LYS A 13 15.87 -13.91 10.82
N THR A 14 16.93 -13.12 10.92
CA THR A 14 17.28 -12.08 9.96
C THR A 14 17.61 -12.70 8.60
N THR A 15 16.58 -12.97 7.79
CA THR A 15 16.75 -13.20 6.35
C THR A 15 16.96 -11.84 5.72
N ARG A 16 18.22 -11.48 5.49
CA ARG A 16 18.55 -10.29 4.71
C ARG A 16 18.03 -10.50 3.29
N HIS A 17 16.86 -9.97 3.00
CA HIS A 17 16.34 -9.91 1.64
C HIS A 17 17.23 -8.99 0.82
N ARG A 18 18.03 -9.57 -0.09
CA ARG A 18 18.88 -8.83 -1.02
C ARG A 18 18.00 -7.85 -1.82
N LEU A 19 18.49 -6.63 -2.00
CA LEU A 19 17.82 -5.61 -2.80
C LEU A 19 17.78 -6.09 -4.27
N ASN A 20 16.62 -6.52 -4.75
CA ASN A 20 16.43 -6.80 -6.17
C ASN A 20 16.55 -5.48 -6.96
N ARG A 21 17.74 -5.22 -7.51
CA ARG A 21 18.03 -4.05 -8.37
C ARG A 21 17.33 -4.12 -9.74
N GLY A 22 16.84 -5.31 -10.10
CA GLY A 22 16.21 -5.64 -11.39
C GLY A 22 14.68 -5.73 -11.39
N GLY A 23 13.99 -5.36 -10.30
CA GLY A 23 12.53 -5.27 -10.33
C GLY A 23 12.03 -4.16 -11.26
N ASN A 24 10.72 -4.14 -11.54
CA ASN A 24 10.11 -3.10 -12.37
C ASN A 24 10.22 -1.71 -11.70
N ARG A 25 11.23 -0.94 -12.12
CA ARG A 25 11.52 0.40 -11.57
C ARG A 25 10.38 1.38 -11.83
N ARG A 26 9.69 1.26 -12.97
CA ARG A 26 8.55 2.13 -13.32
C ARG A 26 7.38 1.89 -12.38
N ALA A 27 7.02 0.64 -12.14
CA ALA A 27 5.96 0.28 -11.19
C ALA A 27 6.30 0.75 -9.77
N ASN A 28 7.53 0.52 -9.31
CA ASN A 28 7.99 0.98 -8.00
C ASN A 28 7.98 2.52 -7.86
N ALA A 29 8.33 3.24 -8.93
CA ALA A 29 8.26 4.70 -8.98
C ALA A 29 6.80 5.19 -8.97
N ALA A 30 5.89 4.54 -9.70
CA ALA A 30 4.47 4.86 -9.68
C ALA A 30 3.87 4.69 -8.28
N LEU A 31 4.12 3.55 -7.62
CA LEU A 31 3.69 3.32 -6.23
C LEU A 31 4.26 4.38 -5.27
N HIS A 32 5.51 4.80 -5.49
CA HIS A 32 6.11 5.86 -4.69
C HIS A 32 5.41 7.20 -4.88
N ARG A 33 5.11 7.59 -6.12
CA ARG A 33 4.39 8.84 -6.44
C ARG A 33 2.99 8.83 -5.83
N VAL A 34 2.23 7.74 -6.00
CA VAL A 34 0.89 7.59 -5.41
C VAL A 34 0.96 7.73 -3.89
N ALA A 35 1.93 7.09 -3.23
CA ALA A 35 2.10 7.21 -1.79
C ALA A 35 2.39 8.65 -1.34
N VAL A 36 3.25 9.39 -2.07
CA VAL A 36 3.56 10.80 -1.76
C VAL A 36 2.33 11.69 -1.94
N VAL A 37 1.57 11.50 -3.02
CA VAL A 37 0.34 12.26 -3.28
C VAL A 37 -0.72 11.97 -2.22
N ARG A 38 -0.96 10.69 -1.89
CA ARG A 38 -1.92 10.30 -0.84
C ARG A 38 -1.55 10.89 0.52
N MET A 39 -0.27 10.92 0.89
CA MET A 39 0.17 11.54 2.15
C MET A 39 -0.09 13.06 2.20
N ARG A 40 -0.08 13.76 1.05
CA ARG A 40 -0.29 15.21 0.99
C ARG A 40 -1.77 15.59 0.91
N SER A 41 -2.54 14.89 0.10
CA SER A 41 -3.89 15.31 -0.27
C SER A 41 -5.00 14.47 0.35
N TYR A 42 -4.72 13.24 0.80
CA TYR A 42 -5.78 12.33 1.23
C TYR A 42 -5.94 12.32 2.77
N PRO A 43 -7.09 12.79 3.31
CA PRO A 43 -7.28 12.95 4.75
C PRO A 43 -7.18 11.62 5.52
N GLU A 44 -7.69 10.53 4.96
CA GLU A 44 -7.57 9.20 5.59
C GLU A 44 -6.12 8.73 5.71
N THR A 45 -5.29 9.04 4.71
CA THR A 45 -3.86 8.69 4.75
C THR A 45 -3.13 9.54 5.78
N LYS A 46 -3.52 10.81 5.95
CA LYS A 46 -2.97 11.65 7.04
C LYS A 46 -3.32 11.07 8.40
N ALA A 47 -4.59 10.72 8.64
CA ALA A 47 -5.01 10.09 9.89
C ALA A 47 -4.24 8.79 10.16
N TYR A 48 -4.05 7.96 9.13
CA TYR A 48 -3.22 6.76 9.22
C TYR A 48 -1.77 7.08 9.59
N VAL A 49 -1.15 8.07 8.95
CA VAL A 49 0.22 8.51 9.26
C VAL A 49 0.31 8.99 10.71
N HIS A 50 -0.61 9.84 11.16
CA HIS A 50 -0.65 10.33 12.55
C HIS A 50 -0.75 9.18 13.56
N ARG A 51 -1.67 8.23 13.34
CA ARG A 51 -1.81 7.03 14.19
C ARG A 51 -0.51 6.23 14.26
N ARG A 52 0.16 6.00 13.12
CA ARG A 52 1.38 5.21 13.07
C ARG A 52 2.60 5.94 13.63
N THR A 53 2.63 7.26 13.53
CA THR A 53 3.62 8.10 14.20
C THR A 53 3.45 8.03 15.72
N ALA A 54 2.21 8.02 16.22
CA ALA A 54 1.91 7.84 17.65
C ALA A 54 2.31 6.44 18.16
N GLU A 55 2.28 5.41 17.31
CA GLU A 55 2.83 4.08 17.59
C GLU A 55 4.38 4.03 17.59
N GLY A 56 5.07 5.16 17.39
CA GLY A 56 6.54 5.25 17.40
C GLY A 56 7.22 4.83 16.09
N LYS A 57 6.48 4.66 14.98
CA LYS A 57 7.08 4.28 13.70
C LYS A 57 7.70 5.48 13.01
N SER A 58 8.86 5.27 12.40
CA SER A 58 9.51 6.28 11.56
C SER A 58 8.71 6.51 10.28
N LEU A 59 8.79 7.73 9.72
CA LEU A 59 8.17 8.07 8.43
C LEU A 59 8.60 7.12 7.29
N ARG A 60 9.81 6.55 7.36
CA ARG A 60 10.30 5.57 6.38
C ARG A 60 9.53 4.26 6.46
N GLU A 61 9.25 3.78 7.66
CA GLU A 61 8.45 2.57 7.90
C GLU A 61 6.99 2.79 7.54
N ILE A 62 6.43 3.94 7.91
CA ILE A 62 5.05 4.31 7.56
C ILE A 62 4.88 4.34 6.04
N ARG A 63 5.80 4.99 5.31
CA ARG A 63 5.80 5.01 3.84
C ARG A 63 5.95 3.62 3.24
N ARG A 64 6.73 2.72 3.86
CA ARG A 64 6.85 1.32 3.42
C ARG A 64 5.53 0.56 3.62
N CYS A 65 4.87 0.72 4.76
CA CYS A 65 3.54 0.15 5.01
C CYS A 65 2.51 0.67 4.00
N LEU A 66 2.49 1.99 3.75
CA LEU A 66 1.57 2.61 2.81
C LEU A 66 1.76 2.09 1.38
N LYS A 67 3.01 1.98 0.91
CA LYS A 67 3.30 1.40 -0.41
C LYS A 67 2.82 -0.05 -0.54
N ARG A 68 2.98 -0.87 0.51
CA ARG A 68 2.47 -2.25 0.54
C ARG A 68 0.95 -2.28 0.50
N TYR A 69 0.30 -1.42 1.27
CA TYR A 69 -1.16 -1.28 1.27
C TYR A 69 -1.68 -0.95 -0.13
N ILE A 70 -1.12 0.08 -0.79
CA ILE A 70 -1.52 0.48 -2.15
C ILE A 70 -1.29 -0.65 -3.16
N ALA A 71 -0.13 -1.30 -3.12
CA ALA A 71 0.17 -2.39 -4.05
C ALA A 71 -0.84 -3.55 -3.89
N GLN A 72 -1.28 -3.82 -2.67
CA GLN A 72 -2.21 -4.90 -2.40
C GLN A 72 -3.66 -4.53 -2.64
N GLU A 73 -4.02 -3.26 -2.49
CA GLU A 73 -5.28 -2.69 -2.96
C GLU A 73 -5.39 -2.88 -4.49
N ILE A 74 -4.35 -2.45 -5.24
CA ILE A 74 -4.30 -2.62 -6.70
C ILE A 74 -4.36 -4.10 -7.08
N PHE A 75 -3.54 -4.95 -6.45
CA PHE A 75 -3.56 -6.40 -6.73
C PHE A 75 -4.95 -7.00 -6.47
N ASN A 76 -5.58 -6.65 -5.35
CA ASN A 76 -6.93 -7.12 -5.04
C ASN A 76 -7.94 -6.61 -6.07
N SER A 77 -7.85 -5.36 -6.53
CA SER A 77 -8.73 -4.82 -7.58
C SER A 77 -8.53 -5.48 -8.95
N LEU A 78 -7.31 -5.93 -9.26
CA LEU A 78 -7.01 -6.62 -10.52
C LEU A 78 -7.36 -8.11 -10.47
N CYS A 79 -7.08 -8.78 -9.35
CA CYS A 79 -7.28 -10.22 -9.19
C CYS A 79 -8.67 -10.61 -8.69
N ARG A 80 -9.38 -9.69 -8.05
CA ARG A 80 -10.83 -9.82 -7.87
C ARG A 80 -11.42 -9.22 -9.13
N PRO A 81 -11.83 -10.01 -10.15
CA PRO A 81 -12.65 -9.45 -11.20
C PRO A 81 -13.85 -8.84 -10.50
N THR A 82 -13.89 -7.52 -10.47
CA THR A 82 -15.05 -6.81 -9.96
C THR A 82 -16.19 -7.25 -10.86
N ALA A 83 -17.20 -7.89 -10.29
CA ALA A 83 -18.52 -8.04 -10.90
C ALA A 83 -19.21 -6.67 -11.13
N GLN A 84 -18.43 -5.61 -11.39
CA GLN A 84 -18.88 -4.25 -11.72
C GLN A 84 -18.86 -3.96 -13.22
N SER A 85 -18.43 -4.89 -14.08
CA SER A 85 -18.58 -4.72 -15.54
C SER A 85 -19.95 -5.18 -16.07
N ALA A 86 -20.91 -5.51 -15.19
CA ALA A 86 -22.23 -6.03 -15.58
C ALA A 86 -23.36 -5.00 -15.54
N VAL A 87 -23.08 -3.70 -15.49
CA VAL A 87 -24.13 -2.67 -15.54
C VAL A 87 -23.75 -1.48 -16.43
N SER A 88 -24.63 -1.24 -17.41
CA SER A 88 -24.75 -0.10 -18.35
C SER A 88 -23.63 -0.01 -19.39
N ASN A 89 -23.90 -0.19 -20.69
CA ASN A 89 -24.93 0.53 -21.44
C ASN A 89 -25.66 -0.36 -22.46
N GLY A 90 -26.98 -0.42 -22.32
CA GLY A 90 -27.93 -0.53 -23.43
C GLY A 90 -28.99 0.57 -23.23
N PRO A 91 -29.72 1.00 -24.26
CA PRO A 91 -29.85 0.41 -25.59
C PRO A 91 -28.78 0.86 -26.59
#